data_AF-A0A409X1X3-F1
#
_entry.id   AF-A0A409X1X3-F1
#
_cell.length_a   1.000
_cell.length_b   1.000
_cell.length_c   1.000
_cell.angle_alpha   90.00
_cell.angle_beta   90.00
_cell.angle_gamma   90.00
#
_symmetry.space_group_name_H-M   'P 1'
#
loop_
_entity.id
_entity.type
_entity.pdbx_description
1 polymer ?
#
loop_
_entity_poly.entity_id
_entity_poly.type
_entity_poly.pdbx_seq_one_letter_code
_entity_poly.pdbx_strand_id
1 'polypeptide(L)'
;MGTFTELAVHCNQFSIVNLHRDHQAATEHRASKAISVVQKRQQRGQAEAQKAHALLEESQVRREAKLSGHQFAAYDLETAVKLSKAVLNVLRADETLTYSKILELKEELSALEDELDEVKRRVEEASCQHGQILLVLQGSAQTA
;
A
#
# COMPACT_ATOMS: atom_id res chain seq x y z
N MET A 1 19.91 -38.50 -11.53
CA MET A 1 19.19 -38.90 -12.76
C MET A 1 17.68 -38.81 -12.51
N GLY A 2 17.16 -37.60 -12.31
CA GLY A 2 15.74 -37.38 -12.06
C GLY A 2 15.30 -35.99 -12.52
N THR A 3 14.07 -35.94 -13.04
CA THR A 3 13.15 -34.77 -13.07
C THR A 3 13.41 -33.60 -14.03
N PHE A 4 14.02 -33.80 -15.21
CA PHE A 4 14.02 -32.73 -16.24
C PHE A 4 12.92 -32.88 -17.29
N THR A 5 12.46 -34.11 -17.54
CA THR A 5 11.40 -34.41 -18.53
C THR A 5 10.01 -33.97 -18.06
N GLU A 6 9.73 -33.98 -16.75
CA GLU A 6 8.42 -33.55 -16.21
C GLU A 6 8.19 -32.03 -16.35
N LEU A 7 9.26 -31.22 -16.28
CA LEU A 7 9.18 -29.76 -16.48
C LEU A 7 8.80 -29.37 -17.91
N ALA A 8 9.24 -30.15 -18.91
CA ALA A 8 8.99 -29.86 -20.33
C ALA A 8 7.54 -30.15 -20.76
N VAL A 9 6.87 -31.12 -20.11
CA VAL A 9 5.50 -31.55 -20.48
C VAL A 9 4.45 -30.52 -20.06
N HIS A 10 4.69 -29.75 -19.01
CA HIS A 10 3.75 -28.71 -18.54
C HIS A 10 3.71 -27.44 -19.41
N CYS A 11 4.69 -27.23 -20.31
CA CYS A 11 4.76 -26.02 -21.13
C CYS A 11 3.84 -26.02 -22.37
N ASN A 12 3.21 -27.14 -22.72
CA ASN A 12 2.41 -27.26 -23.96
C ASN A 12 0.93 -26.89 -23.82
N GLN A 13 0.50 -26.35 -22.68
CA GLN A 13 -0.90 -25.98 -22.39
C GLN A 13 -1.17 -24.46 -22.39
N PHE A 14 -0.42 -23.67 -23.16
CA PHE A 14 -0.77 -22.26 -23.35
C PHE A 14 -1.91 -22.12 -24.36
N SER A 15 -3.13 -22.00 -23.82
CA SER A 15 -4.30 -21.50 -24.53
C SER A 15 -4.03 -20.09 -25.09
N ILE A 16 -4.76 -19.71 -26.12
CA ILE A 16 -4.59 -18.51 -26.97
C ILE A 16 -4.41 -17.23 -26.12
N VAL A 17 -3.15 -16.88 -25.81
CA VAL A 17 -2.72 -15.61 -25.19
C VAL A 17 -2.69 -14.55 -26.29
N ASN A 18 -3.50 -13.51 -26.17
CA ASN A 18 -3.39 -12.38 -27.09
C ASN A 18 -2.43 -11.36 -26.46
N LEU A 19 -1.14 -11.64 -26.58
CA LEU A 19 -0.02 -10.96 -25.90
C LEU A 19 -0.13 -9.43 -25.89
N HIS A 20 -0.61 -8.84 -26.98
CA HIS A 20 -0.76 -7.38 -27.08
C HIS A 20 -1.88 -6.84 -26.18
N ARG A 21 -3.05 -7.49 -26.19
CA ARG A 21 -4.20 -7.11 -25.36
C ARG A 21 -3.91 -7.34 -23.88
N ASP A 22 -3.26 -8.46 -23.56
CA ASP A 22 -2.93 -8.82 -22.18
C ASP A 22 -1.86 -7.88 -21.61
N HIS A 23 -0.90 -7.44 -22.43
CA HIS A 23 0.08 -6.42 -22.04
C HIS A 23 -0.57 -5.04 -21.80
N GLN A 24 -1.52 -4.63 -22.65
CA GLN A 24 -2.25 -3.37 -22.46
C GLN A 24 -3.06 -3.40 -21.16
N ALA A 25 -3.84 -4.47 -20.93
CA ALA A 25 -4.62 -4.63 -19.69
C ALA A 25 -3.73 -4.63 -18.44
N ALA A 26 -2.57 -5.28 -18.48
CA ALA A 26 -1.61 -5.25 -17.37
C ALA A 26 -1.03 -3.84 -17.12
N THR A 27 -0.77 -3.08 -18.19
CA THR A 27 -0.28 -1.70 -18.08
C THR A 27 -1.34 -0.77 -17.50
N GLU A 28 -2.59 -0.91 -17.94
CA GLU A 28 -3.74 -0.20 -17.39
C GLU A 28 -3.96 -0.53 -15.91
N HIS A 29 -3.86 -1.81 -15.54
CA HIS A 29 -3.96 -2.23 -14.13
C HIS A 29 -2.88 -1.60 -13.26
N ARG A 30 -1.61 -1.63 -13.70
CA ARG A 30 -0.49 -0.99 -12.98
C ARG A 30 -0.69 0.52 -12.82
N ALA A 31 -1.14 1.19 -13.88
CA ALA A 31 -1.45 2.61 -13.82
C ALA A 31 -2.60 2.91 -12.84
N SER A 32 -3.67 2.11 -12.86
CA SER A 32 -4.80 2.22 -11.94
C SER A 32 -4.36 2.04 -10.47
N LYS A 33 -3.53 1.04 -10.19
CA LYS A 33 -2.94 0.81 -8.86
C LYS A 33 -2.09 1.99 -8.40
N ALA A 34 -1.23 2.53 -9.26
CA ALA A 34 -0.43 3.70 -8.94
C ALA A 34 -1.30 4.92 -8.61
N ILE A 35 -2.38 5.15 -9.37
CA ILE A 35 -3.35 6.21 -9.09
C ILE A 35 -4.02 5.99 -7.72
N SER A 36 -4.44 4.77 -7.42
CA SER A 36 -5.06 4.41 -6.13
C SER A 36 -4.14 4.75 -4.95
N VAL A 37 -2.86 4.36 -5.01
CA VAL A 37 -1.86 4.69 -3.97
C VAL A 37 -1.71 6.21 -3.79
N VAL A 38 -1.62 6.97 -4.89
CA VAL A 38 -1.52 8.43 -4.83
C VAL A 38 -2.77 9.06 -4.19
N GLN A 39 -3.96 8.57 -4.51
CA GLN A 39 -5.21 9.04 -3.88
C GLN A 39 -5.23 8.77 -2.37
N LYS A 40 -4.74 7.61 -1.93
CA LYS A 40 -4.64 7.30 -0.49
C LYS A 40 -3.66 8.21 0.23
N ARG A 41 -2.50 8.51 -0.38
CA ARG A 41 -1.55 9.50 0.14
C ARG A 41 -2.17 10.89 0.28
N GLN A 42 -2.96 11.31 -0.71
CA GLN A 42 -3.67 12.60 -0.64
C GLN A 42 -4.68 12.63 0.51
N GLN A 43 -5.43 11.54 0.72
CA GLN A 43 -6.36 11.42 1.85
C GLN A 43 -5.64 11.48 3.20
N ARG A 44 -4.47 10.83 3.34
CA ARG A 44 -3.63 10.98 4.53
C ARG A 44 -3.20 12.42 4.74
N GLY A 45 -2.74 13.11 3.68
CA GLY A 45 -2.35 14.52 3.77
C GLY A 45 -3.49 15.43 4.26
N GLN A 46 -4.74 15.16 3.84
CA GLN A 46 -5.91 15.87 4.36
C GLN A 46 -6.15 15.58 5.85
N ALA A 47 -6.00 14.33 6.29
CA ALA A 47 -6.13 13.95 7.69
C ALA A 47 -5.02 14.58 8.57
N GLU A 48 -3.79 14.69 8.05
CA GLU A 48 -2.70 15.40 8.74
C GLU A 48 -3.02 16.88 8.95
N ALA A 49 -3.57 17.54 7.92
CA ALA A 49 -4.02 18.93 8.03
C ALA A 49 -5.14 19.08 9.08
N GLN A 50 -6.12 18.18 9.08
CA GLN A 50 -7.21 18.19 10.07
C GLN A 50 -6.68 18.03 11.50
N LYS A 51 -5.72 17.13 11.72
CA LYS A 51 -5.05 16.98 13.02
C LYS A 51 -4.32 18.26 13.44
N ALA A 52 -3.59 18.89 12.51
CA ALA A 52 -2.90 20.15 12.80
C ALA A 52 -3.88 21.26 13.21
N HIS A 53 -5.03 21.35 12.53
CA HIS A 53 -6.10 22.28 12.91
C HIS A 53 -6.67 21.98 14.30
N ALA A 54 -6.97 20.71 14.60
CA ALA A 54 -7.49 20.33 15.92
C ALA A 54 -6.50 20.64 17.06
N LEU A 55 -5.20 20.41 16.85
CA LEU A 55 -4.15 20.75 17.82
C LEU A 55 -4.03 22.27 18.03
N LEU A 56 -4.19 23.06 16.96
CA LEU A 56 -4.20 24.51 17.05
C LEU A 56 -5.39 25.00 17.88
N GLU A 57 -6.60 24.48 17.61
CA GLU A 57 -7.80 24.80 18.39
C GLU A 57 -7.63 24.45 19.87
N GLU A 58 -7.10 23.25 20.18
CA GLU A 58 -6.83 22.85 21.56
C GLU A 58 -5.83 23.81 22.24
N SER A 59 -4.76 24.20 21.54
CA SER A 59 -3.78 25.16 22.05
C SER A 59 -4.39 26.54 22.31
N GLN A 60 -5.29 26.99 21.44
CA GLN A 60 -6.01 28.26 21.60
C GLN A 60 -6.94 28.20 22.82
N VAL A 61 -7.73 27.15 22.96
CA VAL A 61 -8.62 26.95 24.13
C VAL A 61 -7.81 26.90 25.43
N ARG A 62 -6.68 26.20 25.45
CA ARG A 62 -5.76 26.16 26.61
C ARG A 62 -5.20 27.53 26.96
N ARG A 63 -4.91 28.37 25.96
CA ARG A 63 -4.39 29.73 26.16
C ARG A 63 -5.46 30.68 26.70
N GLU A 64 -6.69 30.55 26.19
CA GLU A 64 -7.83 31.38 26.58
C GLU A 64 -8.43 31.01 27.93
N ALA A 65 -8.19 29.77 28.39
CA ALA A 65 -8.60 29.28 29.68
C ALA A 65 -8.02 30.15 30.81
N LYS A 66 -8.83 31.07 31.34
CA LYS A 66 -8.48 31.90 32.50
C LYS A 66 -8.51 31.03 33.76
N LEU A 67 -7.44 31.08 34.54
CA LEU A 67 -7.44 30.53 35.89
C LEU A 67 -8.37 31.37 36.76
N SER A 68 -9.53 30.82 37.11
CA SER A 68 -10.47 31.45 38.03
C SER A 68 -9.94 31.37 39.47
N GLY A 69 -9.31 32.45 39.93
CA GLY A 69 -9.03 32.70 41.35
C GLY A 69 -7.69 32.17 41.89
N HIS A 70 -7.46 32.37 43.20
CA HIS A 70 -6.23 32.02 43.94
C HIS A 70 -6.09 30.53 44.26
N GLN A 71 -6.95 29.66 43.72
CA GLN A 71 -6.82 28.21 43.87
C GLN A 71 -6.13 27.63 42.64
N PHE A 72 -4.99 26.99 42.87
CA PHE A 72 -4.30 26.18 41.89
C PHE A 72 -5.26 25.10 41.36
N ALA A 73 -5.68 25.21 40.11
CA ALA A 73 -6.38 24.19 39.32
C ALA A 73 -7.85 23.89 39.70
N ALA A 74 -8.75 24.77 39.27
CA ALA A 74 -10.03 24.34 38.70
C ALA A 74 -10.41 25.32 37.59
N TYR A 75 -10.44 24.86 36.34
CA TYR A 75 -11.09 25.62 35.27
C TYR A 75 -12.57 25.76 35.62
N ASP A 76 -13.19 26.89 35.27
CA ASP A 76 -14.64 26.99 35.32
C ASP A 76 -15.30 25.92 34.42
N LEU A 77 -16.54 25.57 34.72
CA LEU A 77 -17.26 24.48 34.04
C LEU A 77 -17.30 24.67 32.51
N GLU A 78 -17.48 25.91 32.05
CA GLU A 78 -17.56 26.21 30.62
C GLU A 78 -16.21 25.97 29.92
N THR A 79 -15.12 26.44 30.53
CA THR A 79 -13.75 26.20 30.06
C THR A 79 -13.41 24.71 30.06
N ALA A 80 -13.80 23.97 31.10
CA ALA A 80 -13.58 22.52 31.18
C ALA A 80 -14.31 21.75 30.05
N VAL A 81 -15.53 22.17 29.72
CA VAL A 81 -16.29 21.60 28.59
C VAL A 81 -15.62 21.93 27.25
N LYS A 82 -15.17 23.18 27.05
CA LYS A 82 -14.46 23.57 25.82
C LYS A 82 -13.18 22.77 25.63
N LEU A 83 -12.39 22.63 26.70
CA LEU A 83 -11.14 21.88 26.67
C LEU A 83 -11.37 20.39 26.40
N SER A 84 -12.35 19.77 27.08
CA SER A 84 -12.66 18.36 26.84
C SER A 84 -13.14 18.10 25.40
N LYS A 85 -13.92 19.01 24.82
CA LYS A 85 -14.33 18.94 23.42
C LYS A 85 -13.15 19.09 22.46
N ALA A 86 -12.23 20.01 22.73
CA ALA A 86 -11.03 20.21 21.90
C ALA A 86 -10.12 18.97 21.93
N VAL A 87 -9.90 18.39 23.11
CA VAL A 87 -9.14 17.13 23.27
C VAL A 87 -9.83 15.98 22.51
N LEU A 88 -11.15 15.86 22.62
CA LEU A 88 -11.89 14.83 21.88
C LEU A 88 -11.74 15.00 20.36
N ASN A 89 -11.74 16.24 19.85
CA ASN A 89 -11.51 16.51 18.44
C ASN A 89 -10.11 16.09 17.98
N VAL A 90 -9.08 16.36 18.79
CA VAL A 90 -7.70 15.89 18.53
C VAL A 90 -7.64 14.37 18.46
N LEU A 91 -8.25 13.67 19.42
CA LEU A 91 -8.26 12.20 19.44
C LEU A 91 -8.97 11.60 18.22
N ARG A 92 -10.09 12.20 17.79
CA ARG A 92 -10.80 11.79 16.57
C ARG A 92 -9.98 12.05 15.29
N ALA A 93 -9.25 13.16 15.26
CA ALA A 93 -8.34 13.46 14.15
C ALA A 93 -7.16 12.47 14.13
N ASP A 94 -6.64 12.07 15.29
CA ASP A 94 -5.62 11.02 15.43
C ASP A 94 -6.12 9.66 14.94
N GLU A 95 -7.33 9.27 15.33
CA GLU A 95 -7.98 8.06 14.85
C GLU A 95 -8.11 8.07 13.33
N THR A 96 -8.61 9.18 12.76
CA THR A 96 -8.78 9.35 11.31
C THR A 96 -7.45 9.27 10.59
N LEU A 97 -6.42 9.97 11.08
CA LEU A 97 -5.07 9.94 10.49
C LEU A 97 -4.49 8.52 10.51
N THR A 98 -4.64 7.82 11.65
CA THR A 98 -4.16 6.45 11.79
C THR A 98 -4.87 5.52 10.82
N TYR A 99 -6.20 5.65 10.69
CA TYR A 99 -6.99 4.88 9.75
C TYR A 99 -6.59 5.16 8.29
N SER A 100 -6.41 6.42 7.90
CA SER A 100 -5.93 6.79 6.57
C SER A 100 -4.55 6.20 6.26
N LYS A 101 -3.63 6.21 7.24
CA LYS A 101 -2.31 5.57 7.11
C LYS A 101 -2.41 4.06 6.91
N ILE A 102 -3.32 3.39 7.63
CA ILE A 102 -3.57 1.95 7.44
C ILE A 102 -4.06 1.68 6.01
N LEU A 103 -4.97 2.50 5.48
CA LEU A 103 -5.47 2.32 4.12
C LEU A 103 -4.40 2.55 3.06
N GLU A 104 -3.53 3.54 3.22
CA GLU A 104 -2.37 3.76 2.34
C GLU A 104 -1.44 2.55 2.36
N LEU A 105 -1.05 2.07 3.55
CA LEU A 105 -0.14 0.93 3.68
C LEU A 105 -0.72 -0.36 3.09
N LYS A 106 -2.03 -0.59 3.22
CA LYS A 106 -2.70 -1.73 2.58
C LYS A 106 -2.64 -1.65 1.06
N GLU A 107 -2.80 -0.46 0.50
CA GLU A 107 -2.73 -0.27 -0.95
C GLU A 107 -1.30 -0.44 -1.46
N GLU A 108 -0.30 0.09 -0.75
CA GLU A 108 1.12 -0.08 -1.06
C GLU A 108 1.55 -1.55 -0.96
N LEU A 109 1.10 -2.27 0.08
CA LEU A 109 1.37 -3.70 0.22
C LEU A 109 0.81 -4.49 -0.97
N SER A 110 -0.44 -4.22 -1.34
CA SER A 110 -1.07 -4.89 -2.48
C SER A 110 -0.35 -4.59 -3.81
N ALA A 111 0.18 -3.38 -4.00
CA ALA A 111 0.99 -3.08 -5.18
C ALA A 111 2.33 -3.85 -5.18
N LEU A 112 2.98 -4.00 -4.02
CA LEU A 112 4.20 -4.80 -3.88
C LEU A 112 3.94 -6.30 -4.09
N GLU A 113 2.78 -6.81 -3.67
CA GLU A 113 2.37 -8.19 -3.93
C GLU A 113 2.19 -8.44 -5.43
N ASP A 114 1.58 -7.50 -6.16
CA ASP A 114 1.46 -7.57 -7.63
C ASP A 114 2.84 -7.58 -8.31
N GLU A 115 3.77 -6.72 -7.86
CA GLU A 115 5.15 -6.68 -8.37
C GLU A 115 5.91 -7.99 -8.10
N LEU A 116 5.75 -8.55 -6.90
CA LEU A 116 6.36 -9.81 -6.53
C LEU A 116 5.87 -10.96 -7.42
N ASP A 117 4.57 -11.00 -7.70
CA ASP A 117 3.99 -12.03 -8.57
C ASP A 117 4.44 -11.85 -10.03
N GLU A 118 4.60 -10.61 -10.52
CA GLU A 118 5.23 -10.35 -11.83
C GLU A 118 6.66 -10.90 -11.88
N VAL A 119 7.46 -10.63 -10.84
CA VAL A 119 8.85 -11.13 -10.76
C VAL A 119 8.90 -12.65 -10.71
N LYS A 120 8.04 -13.32 -9.92
CA LYS A 120 7.97 -14.78 -9.87
C LYS A 120 7.70 -15.39 -11.25
N ARG A 121 6.70 -14.86 -11.96
CA ARG A 121 6.37 -15.34 -13.32
C ARG A 121 7.54 -15.17 -14.29
N ARG A 122 8.25 -14.04 -14.22
CA ARG A 122 9.45 -13.82 -15.04
C ARG A 122 10.58 -14.79 -14.71
N VAL A 123 10.77 -15.13 -13.44
CA VAL A 123 11.75 -16.14 -13.01
C VAL A 123 11.36 -17.54 -13.50
N GLU A 124 10.08 -17.90 -13.41
CA GLU A 124 9.55 -19.16 -13.95
C GLU A 124 9.76 -19.26 -15.46
N GLU A 125 9.43 -18.20 -16.21
CA GLU A 125 9.63 -18.16 -17.66
C GLU A 125 11.11 -18.27 -18.04
N ALA A 126 11.99 -17.52 -17.38
CA ALA A 126 13.43 -17.59 -17.61
C ALA A 126 14.00 -18.98 -17.28
N SER A 127 13.50 -19.62 -16.21
CA SER A 127 13.88 -20.98 -15.84
C SER A 127 13.45 -22.01 -16.89
N CYS A 128 12.23 -21.87 -17.43
CA CYS A 128 11.74 -22.70 -18.53
C CYS A 128 12.57 -22.53 -19.79
N GLN A 129 12.84 -21.28 -20.20
CA GLN A 129 13.67 -20.98 -21.38
C GLN A 129 15.09 -21.53 -21.22
N HIS A 130 15.70 -21.38 -20.05
CA HIS A 130 17.01 -21.96 -19.75
C HIS A 130 17.00 -23.48 -19.87
N GLY A 131 16.00 -24.15 -19.30
CA GLY A 131 15.81 -25.59 -19.43
C GLY A 131 15.68 -26.06 -20.89
N GLN A 132 14.91 -25.33 -21.71
CA GLN A 132 14.76 -25.63 -23.13
C GLN A 132 16.09 -25.51 -23.89
N ILE A 133 16.88 -24.46 -23.63
CA ILE A 133 18.20 -24.28 -24.24
C ILE A 133 19.13 -25.44 -23.88
N LEU A 134 19.16 -25.86 -22.61
CA LEU A 134 19.97 -26.99 -22.17
C LEU A 134 19.58 -28.29 -22.88
N LEU A 135 18.27 -28.55 -23.06
CA LEU A 135 17.79 -29.71 -23.81
C LEU A 135 18.21 -29.68 -25.28
N VAL A 136 18.12 -28.52 -25.93
CA VAL A 136 18.56 -28.35 -27.33
C VAL A 136 20.05 -28.58 -27.47
N LEU A 137 20.87 -28.05 -26.55
CA LEU A 137 22.33 -28.25 -26.56
C LEU A 137 22.72 -29.73 -26.35
N GLN A 138 22.00 -30.45 -25.49
CA GLN A 138 22.23 -31.88 -25.27
C GLN A 138 21.82 -32.74 -26.48
N GLY A 139 20.69 -32.43 -27.12
CA GLY A 139 20.24 -33.14 -28.32
C GLY A 139 21.13 -32.89 -29.54
N SER A 140 21.71 -31.69 -29.66
CA SER A 140 22.67 -31.36 -30.72
C SER A 140 24.06 -31.99 -30.49
N ALA A 141 24.44 -32.23 -29.24
CA ALA A 141 25.67 -32.98 -28.91
C ALA A 141 25.57 -34.50 -29.16
N GLN A 142 24.36 -35.06 -29.28
CA GLN A 142 24.13 -36.48 -29.59
C GLN A 142 23.97 -36.77 -31.08
N THR A 143 23.83 -35.73 -31.91
CA THR A 143 23.63 -35.82 -33.37
C THR A 143 24.84 -35.36 -34.18
N ALA A 144 25.94 -34.99 -33.51
CA ALA A 144 27.25 -34.69 -34.08
C ALA A 144 28.24 -35.80 -33.74
#